data_AF-A0A084QLK0-F1
#
_entry.id   AF-A0A084QLK0-F1
#
_cell.length_a   1.000
_cell.length_b   1.000
_cell.length_c   1.000
_cell.angle_alpha   90.00
_cell.angle_beta   90.00
_cell.angle_gamma   90.00
#
_symmetry.space_group_name_H-M   'P 1'
#
loop_
_entity.id
_entity.type
_entity.pdbx_description
1 polymer ?
#
loop_
_entity_poly.entity_id
_entity_poly.type
_entity_poly.pdbx_seq_one_letter_code
_entity_poly.pdbx_strand_id
1 'polypeptide(L)'
;MRFSSILYFAIGSKTVTAFWMEDIARRGRSPYHPDPSYLTFRNVKDFGVFKMTPDAINATISYGERWKPGATAITNCVFRLSTIPGNRHTGLLIGEGSGGLLNDLYFYGGGKATVFGNQQYTAKNLWFFNPEVAIHITWNWGWTYRSIFFTDCRIDILMDQESDSTGSVTLLDSVFRNVDTGIITTRMHAGVGGFNGTLILENALLEGVEEAVIRPTGLILDQTNLQNTGNDLFTMPHYGQVPASRFITARALGAAGDGFTDDTQALRRLFDAAAANGSIAYLDAGIYIVTDTILIPPNTRIVGEALASVIMASGDRGFIEWSDTFVSTRGPCAGAVLIEYDLFTAGLPSGKWDVYTRIGGFAGTNLQLDECPAITGDDITDPYCVAAYMSMRITSSAGGLFAENCWFWVADHDLEDQQYSRITVFAGRGLLIKSRRGRIWLSATGSEHHVLYQYQMVDIRDIYIGFAQTESPYYQPHPLARYPFPAVSSLRDPDFASDCQNDLDPAFCERAWGMPIINSSNIVVYGAGLYSFDTYSDNCAARTSEQDCQARILSVDGRLNGVKFLGYSTVGTATMVHEKGIDLIPSKPNNSTLADTLALYRPSQQ
;
A
#
# COMPACT_ATOMS: atom_id res chain seq x y z
N MET A 1 -73.87 -10.92 6.54
CA MET A 1 -72.66 -11.75 6.38
C MET A 1 -72.22 -11.70 4.93
N ARG A 2 -71.13 -10.98 4.62
CA ARG A 2 -70.48 -10.96 3.32
C ARG A 2 -68.99 -11.23 3.58
N PHE A 3 -68.51 -12.38 3.13
CA PHE A 3 -67.10 -12.73 3.16
C PHE A 3 -66.42 -12.09 1.96
N SER A 4 -65.48 -11.16 2.22
CA SER A 4 -64.55 -10.65 1.21
C SER A 4 -63.26 -11.46 1.30
N SER A 5 -62.90 -12.10 0.18
CA SER A 5 -61.67 -12.85 -0.02
C SER A 5 -60.46 -11.92 0.06
N ILE A 6 -59.53 -12.21 0.97
CA ILE A 6 -58.21 -11.55 1.04
C ILE A 6 -57.27 -12.30 0.09
N LEU A 7 -56.81 -11.62 -0.96
CA LEU A 7 -55.69 -12.08 -1.78
C LEU A 7 -54.42 -12.07 -0.92
N TYR A 8 -53.79 -13.23 -0.76
CA TYR A 8 -52.40 -13.30 -0.32
C TYR A 8 -51.49 -12.84 -1.47
N PHE A 9 -50.79 -11.73 -1.28
CA PHE A 9 -49.63 -11.40 -2.11
C PHE A 9 -48.55 -12.46 -1.87
N ALA A 10 -48.23 -13.23 -2.92
CA ALA A 10 -47.02 -14.03 -2.94
C ALA A 10 -45.83 -13.08 -2.84
N ILE A 11 -45.10 -13.15 -1.72
CA ILE A 11 -43.79 -12.53 -1.58
C ILE A 11 -42.90 -13.25 -2.61
N GLY A 12 -42.59 -12.56 -3.71
CA GLY A 12 -41.63 -13.05 -4.69
C GLY A 12 -40.34 -13.43 -3.98
N SER A 13 -39.93 -14.68 -4.15
CA SER A 13 -38.58 -15.13 -3.83
C SER A 13 -37.61 -14.12 -4.46
N LYS A 14 -36.86 -13.38 -3.64
CA LYS A 14 -35.64 -12.73 -4.13
C LYS A 14 -34.75 -13.88 -4.60
N THR A 15 -34.66 -14.07 -5.91
CA THR A 15 -33.60 -14.87 -6.50
C THR A 15 -32.30 -14.25 -6.02
N VAL A 16 -31.60 -14.95 -5.12
CA VAL A 16 -30.21 -14.61 -4.80
C VAL A 16 -29.45 -14.85 -6.10
N THR A 17 -29.18 -13.79 -6.84
CA THR A 17 -28.26 -13.86 -7.97
C THR A 17 -26.90 -14.23 -7.38
N ALA A 18 -26.22 -15.21 -7.98
CA ALA A 18 -24.86 -15.54 -7.59
C ALA A 18 -23.98 -14.28 -7.66
N PHE A 19 -22.86 -14.30 -6.93
CA PHE A 19 -21.88 -13.23 -7.04
C PHE A 19 -21.47 -13.11 -8.52
N TRP A 20 -21.41 -11.90 -9.09
CA TRP A 20 -21.19 -11.70 -10.53
C TRP A 20 -19.93 -12.42 -11.04
N MET A 21 -18.91 -12.54 -10.19
CA MET A 21 -17.67 -13.25 -10.51
C MET A 21 -17.85 -14.76 -10.58
N GLU A 22 -19.01 -15.36 -10.28
CA GLU A 22 -19.35 -16.75 -10.58
C GLU A 22 -19.87 -16.89 -12.03
N ASP A 23 -20.66 -15.92 -12.48
CA ASP A 23 -21.41 -15.98 -13.74
C ASP A 23 -20.75 -15.26 -14.92
N ILE A 24 -19.79 -14.36 -14.67
CA ILE A 24 -19.12 -13.60 -15.74
C ILE A 24 -18.38 -14.53 -16.71
N ALA A 25 -18.43 -14.23 -18.00
CA ALA A 25 -17.78 -15.03 -19.02
C ALA A 25 -16.26 -15.09 -18.81
N ARG A 26 -15.69 -16.30 -18.74
CA ARG A 26 -14.24 -16.50 -18.58
C ARG A 26 -13.53 -16.37 -19.90
N ARG A 27 -12.75 -15.30 -20.03
CA ARG A 27 -11.96 -15.04 -21.23
C ARG A 27 -10.50 -14.69 -20.92
N GLY A 28 -10.15 -14.59 -19.64
CA GLY A 28 -8.81 -14.30 -19.16
C GLY A 28 -7.77 -15.33 -19.63
N ARG A 29 -6.54 -14.85 -19.84
CA ARG A 29 -5.36 -15.66 -20.22
C ARG A 29 -4.10 -15.05 -19.61
N SER A 30 -3.10 -15.88 -19.35
CA SER A 30 -1.74 -15.43 -19.04
C SER A 30 -0.88 -15.56 -20.31
N PRO A 31 -0.62 -14.47 -21.06
CA PRO A 31 -0.04 -14.55 -22.39
C PRO A 31 1.40 -15.04 -22.44
N TYR A 32 2.17 -14.86 -21.37
CA TYR A 32 3.55 -15.34 -21.26
C TYR A 32 3.67 -16.64 -20.46
N HIS A 33 2.55 -17.24 -20.03
CA HIS A 33 2.60 -18.57 -19.43
C HIS A 33 2.93 -19.61 -20.51
N PRO A 34 3.86 -20.56 -20.25
CA PRO A 34 4.30 -21.53 -21.27
C PRO A 34 3.19 -22.49 -21.72
N ASP A 35 2.21 -22.76 -20.85
CA ASP A 35 1.02 -23.53 -21.19
C ASP A 35 -0.13 -22.61 -21.64
N PRO A 36 -0.55 -22.63 -22.92
CA PRO A 36 -1.65 -21.81 -23.43
C PRO A 36 -3.03 -22.24 -22.91
N SER A 37 -3.13 -23.40 -22.26
CA SER A 37 -4.35 -23.91 -21.62
C SER A 37 -4.51 -23.49 -20.16
N TYR A 38 -3.55 -22.73 -19.62
CA TYR A 38 -3.57 -22.26 -18.24
C TYR A 38 -4.84 -21.49 -17.90
N LEU A 39 -5.51 -21.91 -16.83
CA LEU A 39 -6.74 -21.30 -16.34
C LEU A 39 -6.41 -20.24 -15.28
N THR A 40 -6.68 -18.98 -15.59
CA THR A 40 -6.55 -17.87 -14.62
C THR A 40 -7.60 -17.96 -13.53
N PHE A 41 -8.86 -18.17 -13.92
CA PHE A 41 -9.99 -18.40 -13.02
C PHE A 41 -10.20 -19.88 -12.72
N ARG A 42 -10.45 -20.21 -11.45
CA ARG A 42 -10.69 -21.57 -10.96
C ARG A 42 -11.85 -21.56 -9.97
N ASN A 43 -12.96 -22.23 -10.31
CA ASN A 43 -14.00 -22.54 -9.32
C ASN A 43 -13.65 -23.85 -8.63
N VAL A 44 -13.44 -23.82 -7.32
CA VAL A 44 -13.08 -25.02 -6.53
C VAL A 44 -14.08 -26.18 -6.73
N LYS A 45 -15.37 -25.89 -6.99
CA LYS A 45 -16.39 -26.91 -7.24
C LYS A 45 -16.12 -27.71 -8.51
N ASP A 46 -15.49 -27.11 -9.52
CA ASP A 46 -15.12 -27.79 -10.77
C ASP A 46 -14.01 -28.82 -10.55
N PHE A 47 -13.24 -28.67 -9.46
CA PHE A 47 -12.21 -29.61 -9.02
C PHE A 47 -12.72 -30.60 -7.97
N GLY A 48 -14.05 -30.75 -7.82
CA GLY A 48 -14.67 -31.70 -6.89
C GLY A 48 -14.70 -31.23 -5.43
N VAL A 49 -14.42 -29.95 -5.17
CA VAL A 49 -14.39 -29.39 -3.81
C VAL A 49 -15.79 -28.91 -3.43
N PHE A 50 -16.53 -29.80 -2.77
CA PHE A 50 -17.85 -29.49 -2.22
C PHE A 50 -17.83 -29.20 -0.70
N LYS A 51 -16.70 -29.48 -0.05
CA LYS A 51 -16.38 -29.09 1.33
C LYS A 51 -14.93 -28.63 1.38
N MET A 52 -14.66 -27.51 2.08
CA MET A 52 -13.32 -26.97 2.25
C MET A 52 -12.49 -27.91 3.13
N THR A 53 -11.66 -28.76 2.52
CA THR A 53 -10.57 -29.47 3.20
C THR A 53 -9.24 -28.86 2.79
N PRO A 54 -8.20 -28.89 3.66
CA PRO A 54 -6.87 -28.37 3.32
C PRO A 54 -6.30 -28.97 2.02
N ASP A 55 -6.51 -30.27 1.79
CA ASP A 55 -6.02 -30.98 0.60
C ASP A 55 -6.68 -30.50 -0.69
N ALA A 56 -7.98 -30.19 -0.63
CA ALA A 56 -8.75 -29.67 -1.76
C ALA A 56 -8.37 -28.22 -2.11
N ILE A 57 -8.05 -27.40 -1.11
CA ILE A 57 -7.52 -26.05 -1.29
C ILE A 57 -6.11 -26.11 -1.89
N ASN A 58 -5.25 -26.96 -1.34
CA ASN A 58 -3.89 -27.14 -1.84
C ASN A 58 -3.87 -27.63 -3.29
N ALA A 59 -4.73 -28.57 -3.68
CA ALA A 59 -4.83 -29.01 -5.09
C ALA A 59 -5.28 -27.89 -6.05
N THR A 60 -6.06 -26.92 -5.57
CA THR A 60 -6.49 -25.76 -6.38
C THR A 60 -5.42 -24.67 -6.44
N ILE A 61 -4.68 -24.45 -5.35
CA ILE A 61 -3.64 -23.41 -5.22
C ILE A 61 -2.29 -23.87 -5.78
N SER A 62 -1.92 -25.15 -5.66
CA SER A 62 -0.62 -25.69 -6.09
C SER A 62 -0.44 -25.76 -7.61
N TYR A 63 -1.39 -25.22 -8.37
CA TYR A 63 -1.27 -24.96 -9.81
C TYR A 63 -0.54 -23.62 -10.10
N GLY A 64 -0.03 -22.93 -9.08
CA GLY A 64 0.83 -21.74 -9.20
C GLY A 64 1.91 -21.70 -8.12
N GLU A 65 3.04 -21.04 -8.41
CA GLU A 65 4.19 -20.90 -7.50
C GLU A 65 3.93 -19.87 -6.39
N ARG A 66 4.61 -20.02 -5.25
CA ARG A 66 4.43 -19.17 -4.04
C ARG A 66 5.28 -17.89 -4.12
N TRP A 67 4.63 -16.75 -3.92
CA TRP A 67 5.24 -15.41 -3.89
C TRP A 67 5.38 -14.86 -2.46
N LYS A 68 6.34 -13.93 -2.23
CA LYS A 68 6.55 -13.22 -0.96
C LYS A 68 6.13 -11.74 -1.12
N PRO A 69 5.26 -11.15 -0.27
CA PRO A 69 4.44 -10.05 -0.76
C PRO A 69 4.77 -8.66 -0.20
N GLY A 70 5.01 -7.70 -1.10
CA GLY A 70 4.43 -6.35 -1.06
C GLY A 70 3.31 -6.29 -2.11
N ALA A 71 2.21 -5.54 -1.93
CA ALA A 71 0.94 -5.65 -2.71
C ALA A 71 0.05 -6.88 -2.40
N THR A 72 -0.22 -7.12 -1.12
CA THR A 72 -1.26 -8.07 -0.67
C THR A 72 -2.31 -7.43 0.21
N ALA A 73 -3.54 -7.91 0.06
CA ALA A 73 -4.64 -7.63 0.96
C ALA A 73 -5.25 -8.94 1.52
N ILE A 74 -5.62 -8.93 2.80
CA ILE A 74 -6.60 -9.87 3.37
C ILE A 74 -7.84 -9.05 3.69
N THR A 75 -8.96 -9.40 3.05
CA THR A 75 -10.20 -8.62 3.13
C THR A 75 -11.42 -9.48 3.44
N ASN A 76 -12.38 -8.91 4.17
CA ASN A 76 -13.73 -9.46 4.36
C ASN A 76 -13.77 -10.92 4.88
N CYS A 77 -12.91 -11.24 5.84
CA CYS A 77 -12.82 -12.57 6.43
C CYS A 77 -13.43 -12.63 7.84
N VAL A 78 -14.12 -13.73 8.15
CA VAL A 78 -14.67 -14.01 9.48
C VAL A 78 -13.97 -15.23 10.08
N PHE A 79 -13.30 -15.03 11.21
CA PHE A 79 -12.60 -16.04 11.98
C PHE A 79 -13.44 -16.44 13.19
N ARG A 80 -13.85 -17.70 13.28
CA ARG A 80 -14.61 -18.26 14.42
C ARG A 80 -13.72 -19.21 15.20
N LEU A 81 -13.33 -18.81 16.40
CA LEU A 81 -12.36 -19.47 17.25
C LEU A 81 -13.01 -19.94 18.55
N SER A 82 -12.28 -20.75 19.34
CA SER A 82 -12.77 -21.21 20.64
C SER A 82 -12.79 -20.06 21.65
N THR A 83 -13.80 -20.01 22.50
CA THR A 83 -13.89 -19.09 23.65
C THR A 83 -13.64 -19.80 24.97
N ILE A 84 -13.25 -21.09 24.94
CA ILE A 84 -12.94 -21.84 26.17
C ILE A 84 -11.68 -21.24 26.80
N PRO A 85 -11.67 -20.93 28.11
CA PRO A 85 -10.49 -20.40 28.80
C PRO A 85 -9.25 -21.28 28.58
N GLY A 86 -8.11 -20.66 28.26
CA GLY A 86 -6.83 -21.36 28.01
C GLY A 86 -6.72 -22.04 26.64
N ASN A 87 -7.66 -21.78 25.71
CA ASN A 87 -7.53 -22.27 24.34
C ASN A 87 -6.32 -21.64 23.62
N ARG A 88 -5.81 -22.33 22.59
CA ARG A 88 -4.65 -21.90 21.80
C ARG A 88 -5.00 -21.57 20.35
N HIS A 89 -6.26 -21.23 20.07
CA HIS A 89 -6.67 -20.92 18.71
C HIS A 89 -6.13 -19.54 18.31
N THR A 90 -5.56 -19.48 17.11
CA THR A 90 -5.16 -18.25 16.44
C THR A 90 -5.81 -18.16 15.08
N GLY A 91 -6.44 -17.03 14.80
CA GLY A 91 -7.16 -16.78 13.56
C GLY A 91 -6.22 -16.43 12.42
N LEU A 92 -5.33 -15.46 12.65
CA LEU A 92 -4.34 -15.02 11.67
C LEU A 92 -2.96 -14.90 12.30
N LEU A 93 -1.98 -15.59 11.71
CA LEU A 93 -0.57 -15.52 12.09
C LEU A 93 0.25 -14.99 10.92
N ILE A 94 0.95 -13.89 11.14
CA ILE A 94 1.97 -13.32 10.25
C ILE A 94 3.27 -13.35 11.03
N GLY A 95 4.23 -14.19 10.65
CA GLY A 95 5.50 -14.35 11.39
C GLY A 95 6.62 -13.41 10.92
N GLU A 96 6.63 -13.07 9.63
CA GLU A 96 7.59 -12.18 8.99
C GLU A 96 7.02 -11.58 7.69
N GLY A 97 7.77 -10.69 7.04
CA GLY A 97 7.46 -10.13 5.72
C GLY A 97 7.63 -8.61 5.64
N SER A 98 7.28 -8.03 4.49
CA SER A 98 7.27 -6.59 4.21
C SER A 98 5.90 -6.20 3.64
N GLY A 99 4.95 -6.06 4.55
CA GLY A 99 3.53 -6.18 4.26
C GLY A 99 2.82 -4.91 3.84
N GLY A 100 1.53 -5.15 3.53
CA GLY A 100 0.57 -4.26 2.89
C GLY A 100 -0.70 -4.03 3.72
N LEU A 101 -1.87 -4.54 3.29
CA LEU A 101 -3.19 -4.19 3.85
C LEU A 101 -3.95 -5.36 4.52
N LEU A 102 -4.47 -5.13 5.73
CA LEU A 102 -5.52 -5.96 6.34
C LEU A 102 -6.77 -5.10 6.44
N ASN A 103 -7.90 -5.54 5.91
CA ASN A 103 -9.14 -4.78 6.11
C ASN A 103 -10.39 -5.65 6.28
N ASP A 104 -11.39 -5.10 6.95
CA ASP A 104 -12.73 -5.70 7.08
C ASP A 104 -12.69 -7.13 7.64
N LEU A 105 -11.91 -7.34 8.72
CA LEU A 105 -11.74 -8.67 9.34
C LEU A 105 -12.49 -8.76 10.67
N TYR A 106 -13.09 -9.91 10.93
CA TYR A 106 -13.92 -10.15 12.11
C TYR A 106 -13.45 -11.40 12.85
N PHE A 107 -13.08 -11.27 14.12
CA PHE A 107 -12.57 -12.33 14.97
C PHE A 107 -13.52 -12.57 16.15
N TYR A 108 -14.02 -13.79 16.27
CA TYR A 108 -14.87 -14.24 17.38
C TYR A 108 -14.13 -15.30 18.20
N GLY A 109 -13.81 -14.99 19.45
CA GLY A 109 -13.03 -15.86 20.34
C GLY A 109 -11.53 -15.89 20.02
N GLY A 110 -10.84 -16.87 20.60
CA GLY A 110 -9.41 -17.15 20.37
C GLY A 110 -8.55 -16.85 21.60
N GLY A 111 -7.55 -17.71 21.84
CA GLY A 111 -6.52 -17.44 22.85
C GLY A 111 -5.64 -16.27 22.42
N LYS A 112 -5.19 -16.29 21.17
CA LYS A 112 -4.59 -15.12 20.50
C LYS A 112 -5.27 -14.96 19.15
N ALA A 113 -6.23 -14.05 19.01
CA ALA A 113 -6.99 -13.91 17.77
C ALA A 113 -6.05 -13.62 16.59
N THR A 114 -5.05 -12.75 16.80
CA THR A 114 -3.96 -12.56 15.84
C THR A 114 -2.58 -12.55 16.49
N VAL A 115 -1.59 -12.96 15.70
CA VAL A 115 -0.16 -12.88 16.03
C VAL A 115 0.56 -12.25 14.83
N PHE A 116 1.18 -11.09 15.04
CA PHE A 116 1.75 -10.26 13.96
C PHE A 116 3.22 -9.92 14.18
N GLY A 117 4.05 -10.31 13.21
CA GLY A 117 5.46 -9.98 13.07
C GLY A 117 5.76 -9.59 11.62
N ASN A 118 6.09 -8.32 11.35
CA ASN A 118 6.34 -7.83 9.99
C ASN A 118 6.97 -6.43 10.02
N GLN A 119 7.76 -6.05 9.01
CA GLN A 119 8.39 -4.74 8.90
C GLN A 119 7.37 -3.59 9.08
N GLN A 120 6.38 -3.52 8.18
CA GLN A 120 5.31 -2.55 8.23
C GLN A 120 3.98 -3.14 7.73
N TYR A 121 2.88 -2.53 8.15
CA TYR A 121 1.54 -2.90 7.67
C TYR A 121 0.54 -1.78 7.94
N THR A 122 -0.56 -1.81 7.18
CA THR A 122 -1.78 -1.04 7.48
C THR A 122 -2.91 -2.01 7.79
N ALA A 123 -3.53 -1.89 8.97
CA ALA A 123 -4.70 -2.66 9.35
C ALA A 123 -5.89 -1.72 9.59
N LYS A 124 -7.02 -1.98 8.93
CA LYS A 124 -8.18 -1.08 9.00
C LYS A 124 -9.49 -1.82 9.14
N ASN A 125 -10.39 -1.37 10.01
CA ASN A 125 -11.71 -2.00 10.20
C ASN A 125 -11.63 -3.47 10.64
N LEU A 126 -10.84 -3.74 11.69
CA LEU A 126 -10.77 -5.06 12.31
C LEU A 126 -11.65 -5.09 13.56
N TRP A 127 -12.42 -6.16 13.72
CA TRP A 127 -13.35 -6.35 14.82
C TRP A 127 -12.99 -7.59 15.63
N PHE A 128 -12.93 -7.44 16.95
CA PHE A 128 -12.58 -8.49 17.89
C PHE A 128 -13.67 -8.63 18.95
N PHE A 129 -14.19 -9.86 19.11
CA PHE A 129 -15.24 -10.18 20.07
C PHE A 129 -14.80 -11.35 20.95
N ASN A 130 -14.61 -11.08 22.25
CA ASN A 130 -14.27 -12.07 23.27
C ASN A 130 -12.98 -12.92 23.04
N PRO A 131 -11.86 -12.38 22.50
CA PRO A 131 -10.57 -13.06 22.56
C PRO A 131 -9.88 -12.86 23.91
N GLU A 132 -8.98 -13.80 24.26
CA GLU A 132 -8.08 -13.62 25.40
C GLU A 132 -6.98 -12.57 25.08
N VAL A 133 -6.41 -12.61 23.87
CA VAL A 133 -5.58 -11.54 23.31
C VAL A 133 -6.06 -11.23 21.90
N ALA A 134 -6.47 -10.01 21.61
CA ALA A 134 -6.94 -9.63 20.27
C ALA A 134 -5.77 -9.55 19.29
N ILE A 135 -4.76 -8.72 19.58
CA ILE A 135 -3.58 -8.50 18.75
C ILE A 135 -2.30 -8.74 19.56
N HIS A 136 -1.56 -9.80 19.24
CA HIS A 136 -0.21 -10.03 19.77
C HIS A 136 0.83 -9.62 18.73
N ILE A 137 1.60 -8.56 19.01
CA ILE A 137 2.66 -8.05 18.13
C ILE A 137 3.99 -8.64 18.59
N THR A 138 4.58 -9.51 17.78
CA THR A 138 5.87 -10.15 18.05
C THR A 138 7.04 -9.26 17.63
N TRP A 139 6.94 -8.58 16.48
CA TRP A 139 7.95 -7.60 16.07
C TRP A 139 7.42 -6.68 14.95
N ASN A 140 7.93 -5.45 14.86
CA ASN A 140 7.77 -4.61 13.68
C ASN A 140 8.79 -3.48 13.62
N TRP A 141 8.80 -2.74 12.51
CA TRP A 141 9.41 -1.41 12.43
C TRP A 141 8.35 -0.33 12.64
N GLY A 142 7.19 -0.45 11.99
CA GLY A 142 6.04 0.42 12.27
C GLY A 142 4.74 -0.01 11.61
N TRP A 143 3.64 0.00 12.36
CA TRP A 143 2.31 -0.37 11.85
C TRP A 143 1.28 0.73 12.11
N THR A 144 0.36 0.91 11.15
CA THR A 144 -0.80 1.80 11.31
C THR A 144 -2.08 0.97 11.40
N TYR A 145 -2.82 1.19 12.47
CA TYR A 145 -4.11 0.58 12.77
C TYR A 145 -5.17 1.68 12.77
N ARG A 146 -6.26 1.49 12.03
CA ARG A 146 -7.35 2.48 11.96
C ARG A 146 -8.71 1.81 12.07
N SER A 147 -9.62 2.37 12.87
CA SER A 147 -10.95 1.80 13.05
C SER A 147 -10.89 0.35 13.54
N ILE A 148 -10.17 0.11 14.63
CA ILE A 148 -10.13 -1.20 15.28
C ILE A 148 -11.15 -1.22 16.41
N PHE A 149 -11.95 -2.28 16.47
CA PHE A 149 -13.04 -2.42 17.43
C PHE A 149 -12.79 -3.64 18.29
N PHE A 150 -12.61 -3.40 19.58
CA PHE A 150 -12.42 -4.42 20.60
C PHE A 150 -13.64 -4.47 21.51
N THR A 151 -14.16 -5.66 21.77
CA THR A 151 -15.32 -5.86 22.63
C THR A 151 -15.20 -7.14 23.43
N ASP A 152 -15.32 -7.03 24.75
CA ASP A 152 -15.26 -8.12 25.72
C ASP A 152 -13.92 -8.89 25.68
N CYS A 153 -12.81 -8.23 25.30
CA CYS A 153 -11.48 -8.83 25.26
C CYS A 153 -10.80 -8.81 26.64
N ARG A 154 -9.92 -9.77 26.94
CA ARG A 154 -9.03 -9.63 28.11
C ARG A 154 -7.87 -8.67 27.84
N ILE A 155 -7.13 -8.87 26.74
CA ILE A 155 -6.07 -7.95 26.30
C ILE A 155 -6.33 -7.54 24.84
N ASP A 156 -6.36 -6.24 24.53
CA ASP A 156 -6.53 -5.80 23.15
C ASP A 156 -5.23 -5.85 22.35
N ILE A 157 -4.21 -5.12 22.78
CA ILE A 157 -2.91 -5.09 22.09
C ILE A 157 -1.81 -5.49 23.06
N LEU A 158 -1.14 -6.59 22.76
CA LEU A 158 0.05 -7.06 23.45
C LEU A 158 1.28 -6.82 22.58
N MET A 159 2.11 -5.83 22.92
CA MET A 159 3.48 -5.72 22.40
C MET A 159 4.36 -6.70 23.18
N ASP A 160 4.99 -7.64 22.48
CA ASP A 160 5.69 -8.76 23.10
C ASP A 160 6.90 -8.32 23.92
N GLN A 161 6.78 -8.44 25.25
CA GLN A 161 7.80 -8.06 26.21
C GLN A 161 9.01 -9.01 26.26
N GLU A 162 8.87 -10.25 25.78
CA GLU A 162 9.99 -11.19 25.72
C GLU A 162 10.93 -10.83 24.57
N SER A 163 10.36 -10.50 23.41
CA SER A 163 11.14 -10.11 22.23
C SER A 163 11.64 -8.66 22.28
N ASP A 164 10.89 -7.78 22.94
CA ASP A 164 11.05 -6.32 22.92
C ASP A 164 11.32 -5.74 21.51
N SER A 165 10.71 -6.35 20.49
CA SER A 165 11.02 -6.10 19.07
C SER A 165 9.91 -5.34 18.34
N THR A 166 8.98 -4.73 19.07
CA THR A 166 7.99 -3.81 18.49
C THR A 166 8.64 -2.43 18.31
N GLY A 167 8.76 -1.96 17.07
CA GLY A 167 9.25 -0.62 16.77
C GLY A 167 8.20 0.45 17.08
N SER A 168 7.11 0.47 16.32
CA SER A 168 6.03 1.44 16.53
C SER A 168 4.62 0.94 16.19
N VAL A 169 3.64 1.50 16.88
CA VAL A 169 2.20 1.28 16.69
C VAL A 169 1.49 2.62 16.65
N THR A 170 0.79 2.88 15.56
CA THR A 170 -0.09 4.05 15.41
C THR A 170 -1.53 3.57 15.35
N LEU A 171 -2.35 3.90 16.35
CA LEU A 171 -3.76 3.49 16.45
C LEU A 171 -4.69 4.71 16.34
N LEU A 172 -5.61 4.65 15.39
CA LEU A 172 -6.50 5.74 15.00
C LEU A 172 -7.95 5.29 15.06
N ASP A 173 -8.86 6.19 15.41
CA ASP A 173 -10.32 6.04 15.24
C ASP A 173 -10.87 4.72 15.81
N SER A 174 -10.32 4.23 16.93
CA SER A 174 -10.53 2.87 17.44
C SER A 174 -11.37 2.85 18.72
N VAL A 175 -11.97 1.71 19.04
CA VAL A 175 -12.90 1.58 20.16
C VAL A 175 -12.56 0.35 21.00
N PHE A 176 -12.49 0.55 22.32
CA PHE A 176 -12.22 -0.44 23.34
C PHE A 176 -13.45 -0.53 24.24
N ARG A 177 -14.13 -1.69 24.28
CA ARG A 177 -15.34 -1.89 25.11
C ARG A 177 -15.24 -3.11 26.01
N ASN A 178 -15.49 -2.92 27.31
CA ASN A 178 -15.50 -3.99 28.31
C ASN A 178 -14.20 -4.80 28.27
N VAL A 179 -13.06 -4.16 28.49
CA VAL A 179 -11.74 -4.76 28.33
C VAL A 179 -10.96 -4.70 29.63
N ASP A 180 -10.34 -5.80 30.05
CA ASP A 180 -9.50 -5.80 31.26
C ASP A 180 -8.26 -4.91 31.01
N THR A 181 -7.49 -5.20 29.96
CA THR A 181 -6.31 -4.40 29.57
C THR A 181 -6.37 -3.99 28.10
N GLY A 182 -6.37 -2.69 27.83
CA GLY A 182 -6.25 -2.14 26.47
C GLY A 182 -4.90 -2.49 25.84
N ILE A 183 -3.83 -1.81 26.25
CA ILE A 183 -2.52 -1.96 25.60
C ILE A 183 -1.43 -2.30 26.62
N ILE A 184 -0.74 -3.41 26.38
CA ILE A 184 0.53 -3.74 27.04
C ILE A 184 1.65 -3.32 26.10
N THR A 185 2.43 -2.30 26.50
CA THR A 185 3.54 -1.77 25.71
C THR A 185 4.89 -2.27 26.22
N THR A 186 5.90 -2.29 25.34
CA THR A 186 7.30 -2.49 25.75
C THR A 186 8.05 -1.18 26.00
N ARG A 187 7.41 -0.02 25.79
CA ARG A 187 8.04 1.29 26.00
C ARG A 187 8.55 1.44 27.45
N MET A 188 9.84 1.73 27.58
CA MET A 188 10.55 1.85 28.88
C MET A 188 10.58 0.54 29.67
N HIS A 189 10.62 -0.62 29.00
CA HIS A 189 10.98 -1.88 29.64
C HIS A 189 12.37 -1.78 30.31
N ALA A 190 12.49 -2.24 31.55
CA ALA A 190 13.66 -1.99 32.38
C ALA A 190 14.93 -2.58 31.75
N GLY A 191 15.96 -1.74 31.53
CA GLY A 191 17.28 -2.17 31.04
C GLY A 191 17.50 -2.05 29.53
N VAL A 192 16.52 -1.59 28.75
CA VAL A 192 16.66 -1.37 27.30
C VAL A 192 16.71 0.13 26.99
N GLY A 193 17.81 0.59 26.41
CA GLY A 193 17.92 1.94 25.84
C GLY A 193 17.36 1.97 24.42
N GLY A 194 16.57 3.00 24.07
CA GLY A 194 16.04 3.16 22.71
C GLY A 194 14.61 3.71 22.67
N PHE A 195 14.05 3.75 21.46
CA PHE A 195 12.71 4.26 21.15
C PHE A 195 11.70 3.18 20.75
N ASN A 196 12.00 1.90 21.00
CA ASN A 196 11.08 0.79 20.83
C ASN A 196 9.78 0.95 21.63
N GLY A 197 8.73 0.27 21.16
CA GLY A 197 7.38 0.38 21.67
C GLY A 197 6.76 1.77 21.48
N THR A 198 7.22 2.54 20.48
CA THR A 198 6.64 3.87 20.20
C THR A 198 5.15 3.72 19.91
N LEU A 199 4.31 4.44 20.66
CA LEU A 199 2.86 4.32 20.60
C LEU A 199 2.22 5.67 20.33
N ILE A 200 1.39 5.72 19.29
CA ILE A 200 0.56 6.87 18.94
C ILE A 200 -0.90 6.43 19.07
N LEU A 201 -1.68 7.16 19.88
CA LEU A 201 -3.12 6.99 20.00
C LEU A 201 -3.79 8.29 19.61
N GLU A 202 -4.66 8.27 18.60
CA GLU A 202 -5.48 9.43 18.23
C GLU A 202 -6.93 8.97 18.07
N ASN A 203 -7.86 9.66 18.72
CA ASN A 203 -9.30 9.39 18.62
C ASN A 203 -9.69 7.93 18.98
N ALA A 204 -9.26 7.48 20.16
CA ALA A 204 -9.63 6.17 20.72
C ALA A 204 -10.72 6.29 21.79
N LEU A 205 -11.84 5.59 21.63
CA LEU A 205 -12.91 5.52 22.65
C LEU A 205 -12.63 4.37 23.61
N LEU A 206 -12.57 4.65 24.92
CA LEU A 206 -12.43 3.67 25.98
C LEU A 206 -13.72 3.63 26.81
N GLU A 207 -14.44 2.51 26.79
CA GLU A 207 -15.71 2.34 27.49
C GLU A 207 -15.68 1.04 28.32
N GLY A 208 -15.67 1.15 29.64
CA GLY A 208 -15.54 -0.03 30.50
C GLY A 208 -14.19 -0.75 30.38
N VAL A 209 -13.10 0.01 30.23
CA VAL A 209 -11.73 -0.52 30.19
C VAL A 209 -11.10 -0.40 31.58
N GLU A 210 -10.63 -1.49 32.20
CA GLU A 210 -10.03 -1.42 33.54
C GLU A 210 -8.66 -0.73 33.48
N GLU A 211 -7.78 -1.15 32.56
CA GLU A 211 -6.44 -0.59 32.39
C GLU A 211 -6.19 -0.18 30.92
N ALA A 212 -6.10 1.12 30.65
CA ALA A 212 -5.99 1.62 29.28
C ALA A 212 -4.63 1.30 28.61
N VAL A 213 -3.52 1.66 29.26
CA VAL A 213 -2.16 1.38 28.78
C VAL A 213 -1.24 1.05 29.96
N ILE A 214 -0.61 -0.12 29.92
CA ILE A 214 0.27 -0.63 30.98
C ILE A 214 1.68 -0.81 30.45
N ARG A 215 2.66 -0.37 31.24
CA ARG A 215 4.08 -0.73 31.10
C ARG A 215 4.38 -2.00 31.90
N PRO A 216 5.53 -2.64 31.64
CA PRO A 216 6.03 -3.73 32.49
C PRO A 216 6.09 -3.40 34.00
N THR A 217 6.10 -2.11 34.38
CA THR A 217 6.18 -1.65 35.77
C THR A 217 5.01 -0.76 36.24
N GLY A 218 3.86 -0.73 35.54
CA GLY A 218 2.65 -0.03 36.01
C GLY A 218 1.86 0.76 34.96
N LEU A 219 0.71 1.33 35.36
CA LEU A 219 -0.27 2.05 34.53
C LEU A 219 0.24 3.43 34.08
N ILE A 220 0.02 3.81 32.80
CA ILE A 220 0.47 5.10 32.23
C ILE A 220 -0.65 6.16 32.19
N LEU A 221 -1.89 5.76 31.92
CA LEU A 221 -2.98 6.70 31.61
C LEU A 221 -4.26 6.32 32.37
N ASP A 222 -4.76 7.27 33.16
CA ASP A 222 -6.07 7.22 33.84
C ASP A 222 -7.09 8.09 33.07
N GLN A 223 -8.33 7.62 33.01
CA GLN A 223 -9.39 8.05 32.10
C GLN A 223 -9.84 9.49 32.37
N THR A 224 -9.64 10.41 31.42
CA THR A 224 -10.58 11.52 31.18
C THR A 224 -10.52 12.02 29.74
N ASN A 225 -11.71 12.17 29.13
CA ASN A 225 -12.05 12.89 27.90
C ASN A 225 -11.54 12.33 26.56
N LEU A 226 -12.36 11.55 25.87
CA LEU A 226 -12.36 11.52 24.39
C LEU A 226 -13.80 11.41 23.87
N GLN A 227 -14.21 12.37 23.02
CA GLN A 227 -15.54 12.45 22.44
C GLN A 227 -15.67 11.62 21.15
N ASN A 228 -16.90 11.16 20.93
CA ASN A 228 -17.39 10.51 19.71
C ASN A 228 -16.92 11.20 18.42
N THR A 229 -16.49 10.37 17.47
CA THR A 229 -16.29 10.77 16.07
C THR A 229 -17.01 9.78 15.16
N GLY A 230 -17.65 10.31 14.12
CA GLY A 230 -18.43 9.55 13.15
C GLY A 230 -17.55 8.67 12.26
N ASN A 231 -18.10 7.53 11.87
CA ASN A 231 -17.45 6.53 11.03
C ASN A 231 -17.64 6.84 9.54
N ASP A 232 -16.64 7.42 8.88
CA ASP A 232 -16.53 7.37 7.43
C ASP A 232 -15.66 6.16 7.03
N LEU A 233 -16.33 5.02 6.83
CA LEU A 233 -15.73 3.77 6.34
C LEU A 233 -15.76 3.77 4.80
N PHE A 234 -14.59 3.90 4.18
CA PHE A 234 -14.39 3.67 2.75
C PHE A 234 -13.86 2.25 2.54
N THR A 235 -14.63 1.39 1.88
CA THR A 235 -14.28 0.00 1.61
C THR A 235 -14.16 -0.23 0.10
N MET A 236 -13.33 -1.19 -0.30
CA MET A 236 -13.20 -1.57 -1.71
C MET A 236 -14.56 -2.11 -2.22
N PRO A 237 -15.09 -1.59 -3.33
CA PRO A 237 -16.37 -2.06 -3.85
C PRO A 237 -16.20 -3.44 -4.52
N HIS A 238 -16.69 -4.50 -3.87
CA HIS A 238 -16.76 -5.83 -4.50
C HIS A 238 -17.93 -6.01 -5.48
N TYR A 239 -18.83 -5.02 -5.57
CA TYR A 239 -20.03 -5.06 -6.42
C TYR A 239 -20.95 -6.27 -6.19
N GLY A 240 -21.00 -6.80 -4.96
CA GLY A 240 -21.69 -8.06 -4.65
C GLY A 240 -23.19 -8.12 -4.94
N GLN A 241 -23.84 -6.97 -5.14
CA GLN A 241 -25.27 -6.86 -5.50
C GLN A 241 -25.50 -6.53 -6.98
N VAL A 242 -24.43 -6.38 -7.77
CA VAL A 242 -24.50 -6.05 -9.20
C VAL A 242 -24.53 -7.35 -10.01
N PRO A 243 -25.48 -7.56 -10.94
CA PRO A 243 -25.49 -8.76 -11.76
C PRO A 243 -24.41 -8.72 -12.85
N ALA A 244 -23.91 -9.89 -13.29
CA ALA A 244 -22.86 -10.01 -14.31
C ALA A 244 -23.19 -9.29 -15.63
N SER A 245 -24.48 -9.13 -15.97
CA SER A 245 -24.94 -8.40 -17.17
C SER A 245 -24.64 -6.89 -17.15
N ARG A 246 -24.22 -6.33 -16.00
CA ARG A 246 -23.78 -4.94 -15.88
C ARG A 246 -22.28 -4.77 -16.10
N PHE A 247 -21.55 -5.85 -16.38
CA PHE A 247 -20.13 -5.83 -16.71
C PHE A 247 -19.96 -5.89 -18.23
N ILE A 248 -19.08 -5.05 -18.75
CA ILE A 248 -18.65 -5.08 -20.15
C ILE A 248 -17.18 -5.51 -20.14
N THR A 249 -16.88 -6.64 -20.78
CA THR A 249 -15.51 -7.20 -20.78
C THR A 249 -14.66 -6.59 -21.88
N ALA A 250 -13.38 -6.30 -21.63
CA ALA A 250 -12.43 -5.80 -22.62
C ALA A 250 -12.41 -6.66 -23.90
N ARG A 251 -12.41 -7.99 -23.74
CA ARG A 251 -12.38 -8.92 -24.88
C ARG A 251 -13.66 -8.88 -25.72
N ALA A 252 -14.82 -8.55 -25.13
CA ALA A 252 -16.05 -8.34 -25.90
C ALA A 252 -15.99 -7.11 -26.82
N LEU A 253 -15.12 -6.14 -26.50
CA LEU A 253 -14.94 -4.91 -27.27
C LEU A 253 -13.68 -4.93 -28.15
N GLY A 254 -13.13 -6.12 -28.34
CA GLY A 254 -12.06 -6.41 -29.30
C GLY A 254 -10.65 -6.30 -28.73
N ALA A 255 -10.47 -6.24 -27.42
CA ALA A 255 -9.14 -6.29 -26.82
C ALA A 255 -8.62 -7.74 -26.87
N ALA A 256 -7.39 -7.94 -27.32
CA ALA A 256 -6.73 -9.23 -27.41
C ALA A 256 -6.09 -9.64 -26.08
N GLY A 257 -5.53 -8.71 -25.32
CA GLY A 257 -4.88 -8.96 -24.02
C GLY A 257 -3.78 -10.03 -24.11
N ASP A 258 -3.07 -10.08 -25.23
CA ASP A 258 -2.13 -11.14 -25.60
C ASP A 258 -0.65 -10.73 -25.44
N GLY A 259 -0.37 -9.51 -24.97
CA GLY A 259 1.00 -8.99 -24.84
C GLY A 259 1.65 -8.50 -26.13
N PHE A 260 0.94 -8.56 -27.27
CA PHE A 260 1.49 -8.20 -28.59
C PHE A 260 0.59 -7.23 -29.38
N THR A 261 -0.70 -7.50 -29.43
CA THR A 261 -1.69 -6.73 -30.17
C THR A 261 -1.93 -5.38 -29.49
N ASP A 262 -1.97 -4.32 -30.30
CA ASP A 262 -2.33 -2.99 -29.82
C ASP A 262 -3.83 -2.92 -29.49
N ASP A 263 -4.12 -2.87 -28.19
CA ASP A 263 -5.45 -2.82 -27.59
C ASP A 263 -5.93 -1.40 -27.30
N THR A 264 -5.19 -0.36 -27.68
CA THR A 264 -5.51 1.05 -27.37
C THR A 264 -6.95 1.41 -27.73
N GLN A 265 -7.39 1.08 -28.94
CA GLN A 265 -8.73 1.45 -29.38
C GLN A 265 -9.83 0.58 -28.75
N ALA A 266 -9.51 -0.67 -28.39
CA ALA A 266 -10.46 -1.54 -27.71
C ALA A 266 -10.68 -1.07 -26.26
N LEU A 267 -9.62 -0.69 -25.56
CA LEU A 267 -9.71 -0.13 -24.21
C LEU A 267 -10.42 1.23 -24.18
N ARG A 268 -10.16 2.11 -25.14
CA ARG A 268 -10.92 3.38 -25.28
C ARG A 268 -12.42 3.12 -25.43
N ARG A 269 -12.82 2.23 -26.34
CA ARG A 269 -14.22 1.82 -26.50
C ARG A 269 -14.82 1.24 -25.22
N LEU A 270 -14.03 0.47 -24.46
CA LEU A 270 -14.46 -0.10 -23.19
C LEU A 270 -14.79 0.96 -22.16
N PHE A 271 -13.87 1.90 -21.93
CA PHE A 271 -14.09 2.93 -20.92
C PHE A 271 -15.18 3.92 -21.34
N ASP A 272 -15.25 4.28 -22.63
CA ASP A 272 -16.34 5.11 -23.17
C ASP A 272 -17.71 4.43 -22.99
N ALA A 273 -17.82 3.13 -23.30
CA ALA A 273 -19.07 2.39 -23.14
C ALA A 273 -19.45 2.20 -21.67
N ALA A 274 -18.48 1.93 -20.78
CA ALA A 274 -18.71 1.80 -19.35
C ALA A 274 -19.25 3.10 -18.75
N ALA A 275 -18.59 4.22 -19.05
CA ALA A 275 -19.01 5.55 -18.62
C ALA A 275 -20.41 5.92 -19.16
N ALA A 276 -20.64 5.76 -20.47
CA ALA A 276 -21.90 6.14 -21.10
C ALA A 276 -23.10 5.32 -20.60
N ASN A 277 -22.89 4.04 -20.30
CA ASN A 277 -23.97 3.12 -19.91
C ASN A 277 -24.07 2.92 -18.38
N GLY A 278 -23.23 3.59 -17.59
CA GLY A 278 -23.07 3.35 -16.15
C GLY A 278 -22.74 1.89 -15.80
N SER A 279 -22.08 1.19 -16.73
CA SER A 279 -21.69 -0.22 -16.61
C SER A 279 -20.29 -0.33 -16.01
N ILE A 280 -19.89 -1.52 -15.56
CA ILE A 280 -18.56 -1.74 -15.01
C ILE A 280 -17.66 -2.28 -16.14
N ALA A 281 -16.55 -1.60 -16.40
CA ALA A 281 -15.51 -2.10 -17.28
C ALA A 281 -14.77 -3.24 -16.59
N TYR A 282 -14.83 -4.44 -17.17
CA TYR A 282 -14.12 -5.61 -16.70
C TYR A 282 -12.92 -5.87 -17.60
N LEU A 283 -11.72 -5.81 -17.04
CA LEU A 283 -10.50 -6.20 -17.74
C LEU A 283 -10.30 -7.69 -17.45
N ASP A 284 -10.52 -8.52 -18.46
CA ASP A 284 -10.19 -9.94 -18.38
C ASP A 284 -8.68 -10.09 -18.10
N ALA A 285 -8.23 -11.19 -17.49
CA ALA A 285 -6.80 -11.42 -17.29
C ALA A 285 -6.06 -11.38 -18.63
N GLY A 286 -4.95 -10.66 -18.70
CA GLY A 286 -4.19 -10.43 -19.93
C GLY A 286 -3.31 -9.20 -19.86
N ILE A 287 -2.36 -9.12 -20.80
CA ILE A 287 -1.46 -7.97 -20.95
C ILE A 287 -1.91 -7.19 -22.17
N TYR A 288 -2.39 -5.97 -21.94
CA TYR A 288 -2.98 -5.12 -22.97
C TYR A 288 -1.95 -4.09 -23.42
N ILE A 289 -1.34 -4.31 -24.59
CA ILE A 289 -0.39 -3.36 -25.16
C ILE A 289 -1.16 -2.14 -25.64
N VAL A 290 -0.60 -0.98 -25.36
CA VAL A 290 -1.11 0.31 -25.82
C VAL A 290 0.03 1.10 -26.43
N THR A 291 -0.27 1.90 -27.44
CA THR A 291 0.72 2.73 -28.12
C THR A 291 0.44 4.22 -27.99
N ASP A 292 -0.68 4.57 -27.36
CA ASP A 292 -1.11 5.94 -27.11
C ASP A 292 -1.94 6.01 -25.82
N THR A 293 -2.05 7.22 -25.26
CA THR A 293 -2.76 7.52 -24.01
C THR A 293 -4.19 6.95 -24.01
N ILE A 294 -4.57 6.23 -22.94
CA ILE A 294 -5.96 5.76 -22.74
C ILE A 294 -6.70 6.64 -21.76
N LEU A 295 -7.47 7.59 -22.31
CA LEU A 295 -8.33 8.46 -21.52
C LEU A 295 -9.42 7.63 -20.84
N ILE A 296 -9.39 7.57 -19.50
CA ILE A 296 -10.48 7.01 -18.69
C ILE A 296 -11.49 8.14 -18.45
N PRO A 297 -12.74 8.03 -18.93
CA PRO A 297 -13.72 9.08 -18.75
C PRO A 297 -14.22 9.21 -17.31
N PRO A 298 -14.81 10.37 -16.97
CA PRO A 298 -15.67 10.52 -15.81
C PRO A 298 -16.70 9.40 -15.61
N ASN A 299 -16.96 9.07 -14.34
CA ASN A 299 -17.97 8.12 -13.88
C ASN A 299 -17.71 6.67 -14.32
N THR A 300 -16.46 6.34 -14.62
CA THR A 300 -16.04 4.99 -15.00
C THR A 300 -15.77 4.13 -13.77
N ARG A 301 -16.27 2.89 -13.78
CA ARG A 301 -15.93 1.84 -12.82
C ARG A 301 -15.12 0.76 -13.52
N ILE A 302 -13.97 0.38 -12.97
CA ILE A 302 -13.02 -0.54 -13.59
C ILE A 302 -12.65 -1.62 -12.56
N VAL A 303 -12.72 -2.88 -12.97
CA VAL A 303 -12.25 -4.03 -12.18
C VAL A 303 -11.42 -4.94 -13.08
N GLY A 304 -10.21 -5.30 -12.67
CA GLY A 304 -9.41 -6.32 -13.34
C GLY A 304 -9.59 -7.73 -12.77
N GLU A 305 -9.20 -8.73 -13.55
CA GLU A 305 -9.20 -10.14 -13.12
C GLU A 305 -7.87 -10.51 -12.47
N ALA A 306 -7.90 -10.82 -11.17
CA ALA A 306 -6.82 -11.46 -10.41
C ALA A 306 -5.45 -10.75 -10.48
N LEU A 307 -5.44 -9.41 -10.56
CA LEU A 307 -4.24 -8.60 -10.79
C LEU A 307 -3.44 -8.98 -12.05
N ALA A 308 -3.98 -9.83 -12.92
CA ALA A 308 -3.36 -10.26 -14.16
C ALA A 308 -3.73 -9.34 -15.33
N SER A 309 -4.39 -8.21 -15.05
CA SER A 309 -4.82 -7.21 -16.03
C SER A 309 -3.83 -6.05 -16.08
N VAL A 310 -3.12 -5.91 -17.20
CA VAL A 310 -2.06 -4.89 -17.36
C VAL A 310 -2.45 -3.87 -18.41
N ILE A 311 -2.61 -2.61 -18.00
CA ILE A 311 -2.89 -1.47 -18.89
C ILE A 311 -1.65 -0.59 -19.00
N MET A 312 -1.53 0.19 -20.08
CA MET A 312 -0.62 1.34 -20.10
C MET A 312 -1.40 2.58 -20.62
N ALA A 313 -1.47 3.71 -19.89
CA ALA A 313 -2.56 4.68 -20.12
C ALA A 313 -2.48 6.01 -19.34
N SER A 314 -3.35 7.01 -19.65
CA SER A 314 -3.62 8.20 -18.79
C SER A 314 -5.03 8.81 -19.02
N GLY A 315 -5.71 9.40 -18.00
CA GLY A 315 -7.16 9.71 -17.99
C GLY A 315 -7.62 11.17 -17.79
N ASP A 316 -8.94 11.44 -17.90
CA ASP A 316 -9.54 12.81 -17.86
C ASP A 316 -10.83 12.91 -16.97
N ARG A 317 -11.19 14.13 -16.56
CA ARG A 317 -12.07 14.61 -15.43
C ARG A 317 -13.35 13.83 -15.02
N GLY A 318 -13.53 13.45 -13.74
CA GLY A 318 -14.79 12.91 -13.18
C GLY A 318 -14.74 12.16 -11.85
N PHE A 319 -15.69 11.23 -11.63
CA PHE A 319 -15.63 10.21 -10.57
C PHE A 319 -15.06 8.90 -11.13
N ILE A 320 -14.17 8.20 -10.42
CA ILE A 320 -13.75 6.84 -10.80
C ILE A 320 -13.75 5.90 -9.61
N GLU A 321 -14.02 4.63 -9.87
CA GLU A 321 -13.67 3.49 -9.00
C GLU A 321 -12.80 2.55 -9.82
N TRP A 322 -11.60 2.23 -9.34
CA TRP A 322 -10.67 1.38 -10.06
C TRP A 322 -10.05 0.36 -9.12
N SER A 323 -10.20 -0.93 -9.43
CA SER A 323 -9.54 -2.01 -8.69
C SER A 323 -8.89 -3.10 -9.55
N ASP A 324 -8.00 -3.85 -8.91
CA ASP A 324 -7.47 -5.13 -9.37
C ASP A 324 -6.67 -5.08 -10.69
N THR A 325 -5.79 -4.08 -10.85
CA THR A 325 -4.96 -3.95 -12.07
C THR A 325 -3.55 -3.50 -11.73
N PHE A 326 -2.61 -3.67 -12.65
CA PHE A 326 -1.39 -2.89 -12.60
C PHE A 326 -1.08 -2.22 -13.93
N VAL A 327 -0.37 -1.11 -13.87
CA VAL A 327 0.10 -0.36 -15.03
C VAL A 327 1.60 -0.56 -15.16
N SER A 328 2.09 -0.78 -16.37
CA SER A 328 3.51 -1.08 -16.61
C SER A 328 4.05 -0.35 -17.84
N THR A 329 5.29 -0.67 -18.20
CA THR A 329 5.93 -0.30 -19.45
C THR A 329 6.59 -1.52 -20.09
N ARG A 330 6.75 -1.49 -21.42
CA ARG A 330 7.63 -2.40 -22.16
C ARG A 330 8.82 -1.59 -22.65
N GLY A 331 10.01 -1.92 -22.16
CA GLY A 331 11.19 -1.08 -22.28
C GLY A 331 11.76 -0.96 -23.70
N PRO A 332 12.57 0.10 -23.94
CA PRO A 332 12.71 1.32 -23.13
C PRO A 332 11.50 2.26 -23.29
N CYS A 333 11.15 2.99 -22.23
CA CYS A 333 9.96 3.87 -22.17
C CYS A 333 10.22 5.16 -21.36
N ALA A 334 11.38 5.80 -21.54
CA ALA A 334 11.86 6.93 -20.73
C ALA A 334 10.91 8.15 -20.59
N GLY A 335 9.95 8.32 -21.50
CA GLY A 335 8.95 9.41 -21.47
C GLY A 335 7.62 9.05 -20.82
N ALA A 336 7.42 7.81 -20.37
CA ALA A 336 6.12 7.33 -19.90
C ALA A 336 5.77 7.85 -18.50
N VAL A 337 4.63 8.53 -18.40
CA VAL A 337 3.91 8.75 -17.14
C VAL A 337 2.83 7.68 -17.05
N LEU A 338 2.96 6.73 -16.13
CA LEU A 338 2.09 5.55 -16.09
C LEU A 338 0.66 5.90 -15.65
N ILE A 339 0.50 6.81 -14.68
CA ILE A 339 -0.81 7.27 -14.23
C ILE A 339 -0.78 8.78 -14.06
N GLU A 340 -1.56 9.52 -14.85
CA GLU A 340 -1.90 10.91 -14.58
C GLU A 340 -3.32 10.99 -14.03
N TYR A 341 -3.46 11.50 -12.81
CA TYR A 341 -4.73 11.69 -12.11
C TYR A 341 -5.07 13.18 -12.06
N ASP A 342 -6.08 13.54 -12.85
CA ASP A 342 -6.52 14.92 -13.07
C ASP A 342 -7.91 15.23 -12.55
N LEU A 343 -8.54 14.23 -11.91
CA LEU A 343 -9.94 14.28 -11.54
C LEU A 343 -10.16 15.05 -10.24
N PHE A 344 -11.24 15.83 -10.19
CA PHE A 344 -11.75 16.41 -8.97
C PHE A 344 -13.14 15.88 -8.64
N THR A 345 -13.28 15.25 -7.47
CA THR A 345 -14.58 14.83 -6.94
C THR A 345 -14.94 15.61 -5.68
N ALA A 346 -16.08 16.32 -5.70
CA ALA A 346 -16.52 17.14 -4.57
C ALA A 346 -17.22 16.34 -3.46
N GLY A 347 -17.92 15.26 -3.83
CA GLY A 347 -18.66 14.39 -2.90
C GLY A 347 -17.79 13.30 -2.29
N LEU A 348 -18.31 12.06 -2.28
CA LEU A 348 -17.51 10.87 -1.99
C LEU A 348 -16.28 10.86 -2.92
N PRO A 349 -15.06 10.66 -2.40
CA PRO A 349 -13.86 10.67 -3.23
C PRO A 349 -13.93 9.59 -4.32
N SER A 350 -13.28 9.86 -5.45
CA SER A 350 -12.90 8.81 -6.39
C SER A 350 -11.97 7.82 -5.69
N GLY A 351 -12.04 6.56 -6.08
CA GLY A 351 -11.37 5.48 -5.37
C GLY A 351 -10.47 4.61 -6.25
N LYS A 352 -9.33 4.23 -5.70
CA LYS A 352 -8.33 3.34 -6.31
C LYS A 352 -7.93 2.29 -5.25
N TRP A 353 -8.15 1.01 -5.52
CA TRP A 353 -7.83 -0.10 -4.60
C TRP A 353 -7.10 -1.21 -5.32
N ASP A 354 -5.98 -1.70 -4.79
CA ASP A 354 -5.22 -2.77 -5.46
C ASP A 354 -4.87 -2.41 -6.91
N VAL A 355 -4.47 -1.15 -7.12
CA VAL A 355 -3.99 -0.66 -8.42
C VAL A 355 -2.55 -0.21 -8.32
N TYR A 356 -1.68 -0.94 -9.00
CA TYR A 356 -0.24 -0.84 -8.87
C TYR A 356 0.40 -0.17 -10.09
N THR A 357 1.61 0.37 -9.94
CA THR A 357 2.55 0.49 -11.07
C THR A 357 3.68 -0.49 -10.84
N ARG A 358 4.02 -1.28 -11.88
CA ARG A 358 5.09 -2.28 -11.82
C ARG A 358 5.98 -2.10 -13.03
N ILE A 359 7.17 -1.53 -12.85
CA ILE A 359 8.04 -1.12 -13.96
C ILE A 359 9.23 -2.08 -14.04
N GLY A 360 9.24 -2.94 -15.08
CA GLY A 360 10.29 -3.94 -15.31
C GLY A 360 10.17 -5.20 -14.45
N GLY A 361 11.10 -6.13 -14.63
CA GLY A 361 11.27 -7.32 -13.77
C GLY A 361 10.22 -8.42 -13.90
N PHE A 362 9.48 -8.50 -15.01
CA PHE A 362 8.56 -9.62 -15.28
C PHE A 362 8.37 -9.86 -16.77
N ALA A 363 7.81 -11.03 -17.11
CA ALA A 363 7.61 -11.45 -18.50
C ALA A 363 6.81 -10.42 -19.33
N GLY A 364 7.35 -10.04 -20.48
CA GLY A 364 6.74 -9.11 -21.42
C GLY A 364 7.16 -7.64 -21.27
N THR A 365 7.94 -7.32 -20.24
CA THR A 365 8.51 -5.97 -20.06
C THR A 365 9.74 -5.73 -20.91
N ASN A 366 10.46 -6.78 -21.31
CA ASN A 366 11.81 -6.71 -21.91
C ASN A 366 12.78 -5.89 -21.04
N LEU A 367 12.64 -6.01 -19.72
CA LEU A 367 13.40 -5.31 -18.69
C LEU A 367 13.70 -6.30 -17.56
N GLN A 368 14.15 -7.49 -17.93
CA GLN A 368 14.43 -8.63 -17.05
C GLN A 368 15.94 -8.81 -16.88
N LEU A 369 16.37 -9.88 -16.21
CA LEU A 369 17.78 -10.12 -15.90
C LEU A 369 18.68 -10.12 -17.13
N ASP A 370 18.21 -10.70 -18.24
CA ASP A 370 18.98 -10.80 -19.48
C ASP A 370 19.22 -9.42 -20.13
N GLU A 371 18.29 -8.49 -20.00
CA GLU A 371 18.42 -7.15 -20.58
C GLU A 371 19.03 -6.12 -19.61
N CYS A 372 18.71 -6.23 -18.32
CA CYS A 372 18.97 -5.19 -17.33
C CYS A 372 19.62 -5.75 -16.05
N PRO A 373 20.78 -6.45 -16.14
CA PRO A 373 21.42 -7.01 -14.96
C PRO A 373 21.80 -5.93 -13.93
N ALA A 374 21.99 -6.35 -12.67
CA ALA A 374 22.53 -5.48 -11.62
C ALA A 374 23.87 -4.86 -12.05
N ILE A 375 24.00 -3.54 -11.87
CA ILE A 375 25.26 -2.81 -12.11
C ILE A 375 26.34 -3.28 -11.12
N THR A 376 27.50 -3.64 -11.65
CA THR A 376 28.69 -4.00 -10.85
C THR A 376 29.80 -2.96 -11.03
N GLY A 377 29.76 -1.88 -10.26
CA GLY A 377 30.92 -1.01 -9.96
C GLY A 377 31.19 0.19 -10.87
N ASP A 378 30.70 0.24 -12.12
CA ASP A 378 30.83 1.42 -12.99
C ASP A 378 29.53 2.23 -13.01
N ASP A 379 29.60 3.57 -13.13
CA ASP A 379 28.45 4.49 -13.28
C ASP A 379 27.76 4.36 -14.66
N ILE A 380 27.44 3.13 -15.07
CA ILE A 380 26.84 2.85 -16.37
C ILE A 380 25.33 3.02 -16.26
N THR A 381 24.79 3.96 -17.02
CA THR A 381 23.35 3.95 -17.34
C THR A 381 23.16 3.30 -18.70
N ASP A 382 22.53 2.13 -18.75
CA ASP A 382 22.05 1.56 -20.00
C ASP A 382 20.76 2.28 -20.43
N PRO A 383 20.75 3.00 -21.58
CA PRO A 383 19.54 3.65 -22.10
C PRO A 383 18.38 2.68 -22.34
N TYR A 384 18.66 1.40 -22.60
CA TYR A 384 17.64 0.37 -22.80
C TYR A 384 16.86 0.08 -21.51
N CYS A 385 17.51 0.20 -20.35
CA CYS A 385 16.89 0.00 -19.04
C CYS A 385 16.18 1.23 -18.49
N VAL A 386 16.07 2.31 -19.27
CA VAL A 386 15.30 3.52 -18.91
C VAL A 386 13.82 3.28 -19.23
N ALA A 387 13.09 2.87 -18.19
CA ALA A 387 11.80 2.22 -18.32
C ALA A 387 10.59 3.14 -18.13
N ALA A 388 10.73 4.26 -17.42
CA ALA A 388 9.62 5.20 -17.23
C ALA A 388 10.08 6.60 -16.81
N TYR A 389 9.26 7.61 -17.08
CA TYR A 389 9.47 8.97 -16.59
C TYR A 389 8.94 9.14 -15.15
N MET A 390 7.74 8.60 -14.89
CA MET A 390 7.04 8.74 -13.61
C MET A 390 5.99 7.65 -13.41
N SER A 391 5.90 7.08 -12.20
CA SER A 391 4.84 6.12 -11.85
C SER A 391 3.47 6.78 -11.77
N MET A 392 3.34 7.86 -10.99
CA MET A 392 2.05 8.54 -10.87
C MET A 392 2.18 10.04 -10.62
N ARG A 393 1.28 10.82 -11.23
CA ARG A 393 1.11 12.25 -10.98
C ARG A 393 -0.32 12.57 -10.58
N ILE A 394 -0.49 13.27 -9.46
CA ILE A 394 -1.75 13.95 -9.09
C ILE A 394 -1.57 15.43 -9.44
N THR A 395 -2.30 15.93 -10.44
CA THR A 395 -2.11 17.30 -10.93
C THR A 395 -2.78 18.35 -10.04
N SER A 396 -2.51 19.62 -10.33
CA SER A 396 -2.97 20.75 -9.53
C SER A 396 -4.49 20.95 -9.55
N SER A 397 -5.16 20.51 -10.61
CA SER A 397 -6.63 20.54 -10.71
C SER A 397 -7.32 19.40 -9.97
N ALA A 398 -6.60 18.32 -9.67
CA ALA A 398 -7.17 17.12 -9.08
C ALA A 398 -7.56 17.31 -7.61
N GLY A 399 -8.39 16.42 -7.05
CA GLY A 399 -8.72 16.33 -5.63
C GLY A 399 -9.87 15.37 -5.34
N GLY A 400 -10.07 14.99 -4.07
CA GLY A 400 -11.08 13.98 -3.73
C GLY A 400 -10.70 12.59 -4.24
N LEU A 401 -9.52 12.10 -3.85
CA LEU A 401 -9.00 10.78 -4.21
C LEU A 401 -8.73 9.96 -2.94
N PHE A 402 -9.26 8.75 -2.89
CA PHE A 402 -8.92 7.71 -1.93
C PHE A 402 -8.16 6.60 -2.64
N ALA A 403 -6.87 6.45 -2.35
CA ALA A 403 -6.05 5.37 -2.87
C ALA A 403 -5.66 4.44 -1.71
N GLU A 404 -5.98 3.16 -1.81
CA GLU A 404 -5.72 2.16 -0.78
C GLU A 404 -5.01 0.93 -1.36
N ASN A 405 -4.01 0.42 -0.66
CA ASN A 405 -3.14 -0.68 -1.12
C ASN A 405 -2.60 -0.46 -2.53
N CYS A 406 -1.99 0.70 -2.75
CA CYS A 406 -1.39 1.08 -4.04
C CYS A 406 0.13 1.11 -3.91
N TRP A 407 0.79 0.21 -4.61
CA TRP A 407 2.26 0.07 -4.69
C TRP A 407 2.77 0.58 -6.04
N PHE A 408 3.72 1.49 -5.99
CA PHE A 408 4.43 2.03 -7.15
C PHE A 408 5.86 1.49 -7.12
N TRP A 409 6.14 0.45 -7.90
CA TRP A 409 7.39 -0.29 -7.81
C TRP A 409 8.16 -0.26 -9.12
N VAL A 410 9.44 0.06 -9.00
CA VAL A 410 10.44 -0.11 -10.05
C VAL A 410 11.25 -1.34 -9.69
N ALA A 411 11.42 -2.25 -10.65
CA ALA A 411 11.95 -3.56 -10.34
C ALA A 411 13.41 -3.52 -9.86
N ASP A 412 13.63 -4.02 -8.65
CA ASP A 412 14.95 -4.24 -8.06
C ASP A 412 15.47 -5.68 -8.30
N HIS A 413 14.59 -6.59 -8.71
CA HIS A 413 14.90 -7.99 -9.06
C HIS A 413 13.97 -8.52 -10.16
N ASP A 414 14.39 -9.61 -10.81
CA ASP A 414 13.58 -10.32 -11.81
C ASP A 414 12.62 -11.30 -11.13
N LEU A 415 11.32 -11.14 -11.35
CA LEU A 415 10.26 -12.00 -10.79
C LEU A 415 10.11 -13.34 -11.52
N GLU A 416 10.67 -13.47 -12.73
CA GLU A 416 10.66 -14.74 -13.47
C GLU A 416 11.88 -15.61 -13.14
N ASP A 417 12.88 -15.04 -12.45
CA ASP A 417 14.04 -15.78 -11.96
C ASP A 417 13.78 -16.34 -10.56
N GLN A 418 13.87 -17.67 -10.41
CA GLN A 418 13.69 -18.35 -9.12
C GLN A 418 14.76 -17.96 -8.08
N GLN A 419 15.91 -17.43 -8.50
CA GLN A 419 16.93 -16.89 -7.60
C GLN A 419 16.65 -15.45 -7.18
N TYR A 420 15.63 -14.80 -7.76
CA TYR A 420 15.32 -13.38 -7.56
C TYR A 420 16.56 -12.50 -7.76
N SER A 421 17.31 -12.77 -8.84
CA SER A 421 18.52 -12.01 -9.16
C SER A 421 18.21 -10.52 -9.31
N ARG A 422 19.12 -9.71 -8.80
CA ARG A 422 19.00 -8.25 -8.84
C ARG A 422 19.12 -7.73 -10.28
N ILE A 423 18.32 -6.72 -10.59
CA ILE A 423 18.31 -6.02 -11.88
C ILE A 423 18.40 -4.52 -11.68
N THR A 424 18.75 -3.80 -12.75
CA THR A 424 18.83 -2.33 -12.76
C THR A 424 17.82 -1.75 -13.73
N VAL A 425 16.72 -1.21 -13.20
CA VAL A 425 15.70 -0.53 -14.00
C VAL A 425 15.61 0.94 -13.57
N PHE A 426 15.65 1.86 -14.54
CA PHE A 426 15.61 3.29 -14.26
C PHE A 426 14.20 3.86 -14.52
N ALA A 427 13.56 4.36 -13.46
CA ALA A 427 12.39 5.22 -13.57
C ALA A 427 12.60 6.51 -12.76
N GLY A 428 12.27 7.65 -13.34
CA GLY A 428 12.67 8.94 -12.77
C GLY A 428 12.01 9.26 -11.43
N ARG A 429 10.69 9.08 -11.33
CA ARG A 429 9.87 9.66 -10.26
C ARG A 429 8.78 8.70 -9.81
N GLY A 430 8.54 8.60 -8.51
CA GLY A 430 7.44 7.80 -7.96
C GLY A 430 6.10 8.52 -8.08
N LEU A 431 5.57 8.98 -6.94
CA LEU A 431 4.32 9.70 -6.84
C LEU A 431 4.55 11.21 -6.66
N LEU A 432 4.24 12.00 -7.70
CA LEU A 432 4.22 13.46 -7.62
C LEU A 432 2.81 13.99 -7.32
N ILE A 433 2.66 14.75 -6.23
CA ILE A 433 1.38 15.28 -5.75
C ILE A 433 1.41 16.80 -5.76
N LYS A 434 0.60 17.40 -6.65
CA LYS A 434 0.50 18.86 -6.81
C LYS A 434 -0.92 19.42 -6.61
N SER A 435 -1.86 18.61 -6.14
CA SER A 435 -3.27 18.98 -6.02
C SER A 435 -3.46 20.24 -5.16
N ARG A 436 -4.06 21.29 -5.73
CA ARG A 436 -4.40 22.49 -4.94
C ARG A 436 -5.78 22.39 -4.28
N ARG A 437 -6.58 21.40 -4.68
CA ARG A 437 -7.91 21.16 -4.14
C ARG A 437 -7.89 20.26 -2.91
N GLY A 438 -6.83 19.47 -2.74
CA GLY A 438 -6.66 18.57 -1.60
C GLY A 438 -7.68 17.44 -1.55
N ARG A 439 -8.01 17.00 -0.33
CA ARG A 439 -8.87 15.83 -0.08
C ARG A 439 -8.28 14.58 -0.72
N ILE A 440 -7.03 14.30 -0.36
CA ILE A 440 -6.30 13.12 -0.81
C ILE A 440 -6.09 12.20 0.38
N TRP A 441 -6.41 10.93 0.23
CA TRP A 441 -6.15 9.88 1.21
C TRP A 441 -5.33 8.80 0.56
N LEU A 442 -4.13 8.58 1.08
CA LEU A 442 -3.22 7.51 0.65
C LEU A 442 -3.12 6.51 1.81
N SER A 443 -3.84 5.39 1.73
CA SER A 443 -3.83 4.36 2.77
C SER A 443 -3.05 3.14 2.30
N ALA A 444 -2.11 2.65 3.11
CA ALA A 444 -1.28 1.49 2.74
C ALA A 444 -0.60 1.66 1.36
N THR A 445 0.04 2.81 1.11
CA THR A 445 0.71 3.06 -0.18
C THR A 445 2.22 2.87 -0.06
N GLY A 446 2.82 2.28 -1.10
CA GLY A 446 4.28 2.12 -1.21
C GLY A 446 4.79 2.79 -2.48
N SER A 447 5.97 3.40 -2.45
CA SER A 447 6.66 3.85 -3.66
C SER A 447 8.14 3.57 -3.54
N GLU A 448 8.73 2.84 -4.47
CA GLU A 448 10.07 2.27 -4.30
C GLU A 448 10.93 2.34 -5.56
N HIS A 449 12.23 2.52 -5.34
CA HIS A 449 13.31 2.40 -6.32
C HIS A 449 13.26 3.39 -7.50
N HIS A 450 12.58 4.53 -7.33
CA HIS A 450 12.65 5.63 -8.29
C HIS A 450 13.92 6.45 -8.08
N VAL A 451 14.49 6.94 -9.17
CA VAL A 451 15.80 7.60 -9.20
C VAL A 451 15.84 8.88 -8.38
N LEU A 452 14.84 9.76 -8.51
CA LEU A 452 14.86 11.10 -7.90
C LEU A 452 14.15 11.13 -6.54
N TYR A 453 12.95 10.57 -6.48
CA TYR A 453 12.15 10.51 -5.27
C TYR A 453 11.05 9.47 -5.35
N GLN A 454 10.65 8.96 -4.17
CA GLN A 454 9.54 8.02 -4.05
C GLN A 454 8.20 8.76 -3.94
N TYR A 455 8.07 9.70 -3.01
CA TYR A 455 6.94 10.62 -2.92
C TYR A 455 7.42 12.06 -3.05
N GLN A 456 6.68 12.92 -3.75
CA GLN A 456 6.95 14.35 -3.73
C GLN A 456 5.67 15.17 -3.64
N MET A 457 5.63 16.07 -2.67
CA MET A 457 4.48 16.93 -2.37
C MET A 457 4.85 18.40 -2.60
N VAL A 458 4.16 19.06 -3.52
CA VAL A 458 4.50 20.43 -3.95
C VAL A 458 3.25 21.29 -4.06
N ASP A 459 3.21 22.40 -3.32
CA ASP A 459 2.08 23.34 -3.33
C ASP A 459 0.71 22.66 -3.07
N ILE A 460 0.71 21.58 -2.26
CA ILE A 460 -0.46 20.73 -1.95
C ILE A 460 -1.07 21.13 -0.60
N ARG A 461 -2.35 20.79 -0.42
CA ARG A 461 -3.02 20.83 0.88
C ARG A 461 -3.96 19.67 1.13
N ASP A 462 -4.34 19.46 2.39
CA ASP A 462 -5.40 18.55 2.84
C ASP A 462 -5.17 17.09 2.39
N ILE A 463 -4.12 16.47 2.94
CA ILE A 463 -3.73 15.08 2.63
C ILE A 463 -3.58 14.24 3.90
N TYR A 464 -4.13 13.03 3.85
CA TYR A 464 -3.90 11.95 4.80
C TYR A 464 -3.02 10.90 4.14
N ILE A 465 -2.03 10.39 4.87
CA ILE A 465 -1.19 9.27 4.46
C ILE A 465 -1.09 8.29 5.63
N GLY A 466 -1.31 6.99 5.41
CA GLY A 466 -1.02 5.99 6.44
C GLY A 466 -1.32 4.53 6.07
N PHE A 467 -0.41 3.58 6.22
CA PHE A 467 1.06 3.74 6.32
C PHE A 467 1.63 4.12 4.93
N ALA A 468 2.72 4.89 4.88
CA ALA A 468 3.53 5.06 3.66
C ALA A 468 4.88 4.37 3.77
N GLN A 469 5.27 3.62 2.75
CA GLN A 469 6.56 2.93 2.71
C GLN A 469 7.38 3.33 1.48
N THR A 470 8.70 3.41 1.62
CA THR A 470 9.63 3.68 0.52
C THR A 470 10.96 2.96 0.63
N GLU A 471 11.57 2.66 -0.52
CA GLU A 471 12.97 2.24 -0.66
C GLU A 471 13.71 3.05 -1.72
N SER A 472 14.96 3.40 -1.44
CA SER A 472 15.90 3.91 -2.44
C SER A 472 16.28 2.80 -3.45
N PRO A 473 16.57 3.14 -4.72
CA PRO A 473 17.02 2.14 -5.69
C PRO A 473 18.40 1.60 -5.30
N TYR A 474 18.54 0.28 -5.28
CA TYR A 474 19.73 -0.37 -4.75
C TYR A 474 21.01 -0.11 -5.54
N TYR A 475 20.91 0.30 -6.80
CA TYR A 475 22.09 0.64 -7.59
C TYR A 475 22.73 1.96 -7.16
N GLN A 476 22.01 2.89 -6.53
CA GLN A 476 22.61 4.18 -6.14
C GLN A 476 23.69 3.95 -5.07
N PRO A 477 24.91 4.52 -5.24
CA PRO A 477 25.29 5.71 -6.02
C PRO A 477 25.70 5.46 -7.46
N HIS A 478 25.52 4.26 -7.98
CA HIS A 478 26.07 3.83 -9.26
C HIS A 478 24.95 3.56 -10.27
N PRO A 479 24.46 4.59 -11.00
CA PRO A 479 24.90 5.99 -11.00
C PRO A 479 24.19 6.86 -9.94
N LEU A 480 24.70 8.09 -9.75
CA LEU A 480 24.14 9.07 -8.82
C LEU A 480 22.70 9.43 -9.18
N ALA A 481 21.91 9.90 -8.21
CA ALA A 481 20.50 10.20 -8.40
C ALA A 481 20.19 11.24 -9.50
N ARG A 482 21.15 12.08 -9.90
CA ARG A 482 20.99 13.00 -11.05
C ARG A 482 20.95 12.30 -12.43
N TYR A 483 21.27 11.01 -12.49
CA TYR A 483 21.30 10.22 -13.71
C TYR A 483 20.29 9.06 -13.66
N PRO A 484 19.68 8.69 -14.80
CA PRO A 484 19.78 9.35 -16.11
C PRO A 484 18.83 10.55 -16.28
N PHE A 485 18.11 10.93 -15.23
CA PHE A 485 17.05 11.94 -15.32
C PHE A 485 17.53 13.31 -14.84
N PRO A 486 17.74 14.29 -15.75
CA PRO A 486 18.03 15.66 -15.32
C PRO A 486 16.84 16.25 -14.55
N ALA A 487 17.14 17.12 -13.59
CA ALA A 487 16.14 17.82 -12.80
C ALA A 487 15.23 18.71 -13.68
N VAL A 488 13.92 18.61 -13.48
CA VAL A 488 12.93 19.44 -14.19
C VAL A 488 12.28 20.42 -13.22
N SER A 489 12.61 21.70 -13.40
CA SER A 489 12.15 22.78 -12.51
C SER A 489 10.62 22.94 -12.46
N SER A 490 9.90 22.64 -13.56
CA SER A 490 8.43 22.70 -13.60
C SER A 490 7.75 21.63 -12.74
N LEU A 491 8.44 20.50 -12.50
CA LEU A 491 8.02 19.47 -11.57
C LEU A 491 8.51 19.73 -10.14
N ARG A 492 9.45 20.66 -9.98
CA ARG A 492 10.19 20.93 -8.74
C ARG A 492 10.99 19.71 -8.31
N ASP A 493 11.63 19.05 -9.27
CA ASP A 493 12.52 17.94 -8.93
C ASP A 493 13.71 18.42 -8.08
N PRO A 494 14.27 17.54 -7.24
CA PRO A 494 15.52 17.79 -6.53
C PRO A 494 16.65 18.12 -7.53
N ASP A 495 17.46 19.12 -7.21
CA ASP A 495 18.68 19.42 -7.96
C ASP A 495 19.87 18.98 -7.11
N PHE A 496 20.13 17.67 -7.13
CA PHE A 496 21.20 17.03 -6.36
C PHE A 496 22.57 17.69 -6.56
N ALA A 497 22.81 18.28 -7.74
CA ALA A 497 24.05 19.02 -7.99
C ALA A 497 24.22 20.25 -7.12
N SER A 498 23.12 20.98 -6.92
CA SER A 498 23.09 22.16 -6.05
C SER A 498 22.93 21.76 -4.59
N ASP A 499 22.05 20.80 -4.30
CA ASP A 499 21.67 20.40 -2.95
C ASP A 499 22.85 19.76 -2.22
N CYS A 500 23.68 18.98 -2.92
CA CYS A 500 24.84 18.26 -2.38
C CYS A 500 26.18 18.96 -2.61
N GLN A 501 26.20 20.17 -3.18
CA GLN A 501 27.45 20.83 -3.61
C GLN A 501 28.47 21.08 -2.48
N ASN A 502 27.98 21.15 -1.23
CA ASN A 502 28.79 21.41 -0.04
C ASN A 502 28.99 20.16 0.82
N ASP A 503 28.46 19.01 0.41
CA ASP A 503 28.66 17.75 1.11
C ASP A 503 30.06 17.18 0.80
N LEU A 504 30.67 16.56 1.82
CA LEU A 504 32.02 15.99 1.71
C LEU A 504 32.07 14.80 0.74
N ASP A 505 30.97 14.05 0.66
CA ASP A 505 30.82 12.89 -0.22
C ASP A 505 29.51 13.01 -1.04
N PRO A 506 29.60 13.42 -2.32
CA PRO A 506 28.45 13.47 -3.21
C PRO A 506 27.78 12.11 -3.39
N ALA A 507 28.53 11.00 -3.36
CA ALA A 507 27.95 9.67 -3.51
C ALA A 507 27.08 9.29 -2.31
N PHE A 508 27.39 9.78 -1.12
CA PHE A 508 26.57 9.58 0.07
C PHE A 508 25.34 10.50 0.12
N CYS A 509 25.44 11.70 -0.47
CA CYS A 509 24.37 12.69 -0.50
C CYS A 509 23.35 12.50 -1.64
N GLU A 510 23.83 12.21 -2.85
CA GLU A 510 23.01 12.17 -4.07
C GLU A 510 22.26 10.85 -4.21
N ARG A 511 21.29 10.69 -3.32
CA ARG A 511 20.39 9.54 -3.20
C ARG A 511 18.96 10.00 -3.39
N ALA A 512 18.14 9.09 -3.92
CA ALA A 512 16.72 9.32 -4.06
C ALA A 512 16.11 9.75 -2.72
N TRP A 513 15.25 10.77 -2.76
CA TRP A 513 14.52 11.15 -1.57
C TRP A 513 13.35 10.18 -1.31
N GLY A 514 13.09 9.87 -0.04
CA GLY A 514 11.88 9.16 0.35
C GLY A 514 10.64 10.03 0.14
N MET A 515 10.62 11.23 0.75
CA MET A 515 9.41 12.06 0.77
C MET A 515 9.66 13.58 0.85
N PRO A 516 10.12 14.28 -0.20
CA PRO A 516 10.19 15.74 -0.22
C PRO A 516 8.82 16.41 -0.10
N ILE A 517 8.72 17.42 0.77
CA ILE A 517 7.55 18.28 0.94
C ILE A 517 7.95 19.75 0.78
N ILE A 518 7.30 20.44 -0.14
CA ILE A 518 7.63 21.81 -0.51
C ILE A 518 6.35 22.67 -0.51
N ASN A 519 6.37 23.82 0.19
CA ASN A 519 5.30 24.83 0.15
C ASN A 519 3.87 24.29 0.39
N SER A 520 3.71 23.37 1.32
CA SER A 520 2.47 22.61 1.49
C SER A 520 1.83 22.79 2.86
N SER A 521 0.53 22.48 2.97
CA SER A 521 -0.21 22.68 4.22
C SER A 521 -1.19 21.55 4.54
N ASN A 522 -1.55 21.40 5.81
CA ASN A 522 -2.51 20.39 6.28
C ASN A 522 -2.19 18.98 5.75
N ILE A 523 -0.96 18.54 6.00
CA ILE A 523 -0.46 17.20 5.65
C ILE A 523 -0.35 16.41 6.94
N VAL A 524 -1.00 15.25 6.97
CA VAL A 524 -0.85 14.34 8.10
C VAL A 524 -0.40 12.98 7.61
N VAL A 525 0.76 12.55 8.10
CA VAL A 525 1.30 11.21 7.86
C VAL A 525 1.23 10.42 9.16
N TYR A 526 0.42 9.36 9.18
CA TYR A 526 0.31 8.40 10.26
C TYR A 526 1.00 7.10 9.85
N GLY A 527 2.17 6.86 10.40
CA GLY A 527 3.03 5.75 10.00
C GLY A 527 3.74 6.05 8.68
N ALA A 528 5.07 6.16 8.74
CA ALA A 528 5.89 6.16 7.53
C ALA A 528 7.16 5.36 7.77
N GLY A 529 7.60 4.62 6.76
CA GLY A 529 8.81 3.81 6.77
C GLY A 529 9.63 4.14 5.55
N LEU A 530 10.69 4.95 5.72
CA LEU A 530 11.55 5.36 4.61
C LEU A 530 12.91 4.67 4.72
N TYR A 531 13.20 3.75 3.82
CA TYR A 531 14.33 2.84 3.94
C TYR A 531 15.37 3.08 2.86
N SER A 532 16.62 2.82 3.21
CA SER A 532 17.76 2.85 2.32
C SER A 532 18.62 1.61 2.54
N PHE A 533 18.90 0.92 1.44
CA PHE A 533 19.84 -0.19 1.35
C PHE A 533 20.81 0.13 0.22
N ASP A 534 22.11 -0.14 0.40
CA ASP A 534 23.17 0.39 -0.46
C ASP A 534 23.74 -0.69 -1.38
N THR A 535 23.91 -0.37 -2.67
CA THR A 535 24.67 -1.16 -3.65
C THR A 535 24.40 -2.68 -3.58
N TYR A 536 23.11 -3.06 -3.57
CA TYR A 536 22.65 -4.45 -3.46
C TYR A 536 23.03 -5.19 -2.16
N SER A 537 23.34 -4.44 -1.10
CA SER A 537 23.76 -4.90 0.22
C SER A 537 23.00 -4.16 1.33
N ASP A 538 22.68 -4.87 2.41
CA ASP A 538 22.00 -4.33 3.59
C ASP A 538 22.96 -4.05 4.76
N ASN A 539 24.28 -4.23 4.57
CA ASN A 539 25.27 -4.09 5.63
C ASN A 539 25.27 -2.70 6.29
N CYS A 540 25.12 -1.63 5.50
CA CYS A 540 25.05 -0.26 6.00
C CYS A 540 23.77 0.02 6.81
N ALA A 541 22.71 -0.75 6.59
CA ALA A 541 21.44 -0.63 7.29
C ALA A 541 21.38 -1.51 8.55
N ALA A 542 22.38 -2.37 8.76
CA ALA A 542 22.44 -3.23 9.93
C ALA A 542 22.45 -2.40 11.21
N ARG A 543 21.73 -2.86 12.24
CA ARG A 543 21.65 -2.17 13.54
C ARG A 543 23.02 -1.88 14.18
N THR A 544 24.01 -2.72 13.91
CA THR A 544 25.38 -2.62 14.43
C THR A 544 26.32 -1.85 13.50
N SER A 545 25.83 -1.37 12.35
CA SER A 545 26.65 -0.61 11.40
C SER A 545 27.07 0.72 12.01
N GLU A 546 28.33 1.08 11.83
CA GLU A 546 28.82 2.43 12.14
C GLU A 546 28.58 3.41 10.97
N GLN A 547 28.32 2.87 9.78
CA GLN A 547 28.02 3.59 8.54
C GLN A 547 26.51 3.65 8.29
N ASP A 548 26.08 4.63 7.50
CA ASP A 548 24.71 4.76 7.00
C ASP A 548 24.72 4.55 5.47
N CYS A 549 23.60 4.14 4.87
CA CYS A 549 23.49 3.90 3.43
C CYS A 549 23.30 5.19 2.62
N GLN A 550 22.60 6.18 3.20
CA GLN A 550 22.40 7.49 2.59
C GLN A 550 22.38 8.63 3.62
N ALA A 551 22.74 9.83 3.18
CA ALA A 551 22.82 10.98 4.07
C ALA A 551 21.44 11.41 4.62
N ARG A 552 20.42 11.50 3.76
CA ARG A 552 19.14 12.18 4.04
C ARG A 552 17.99 11.45 3.35
N ILE A 553 16.76 11.49 3.89
CA ILE A 553 15.62 10.79 3.26
C ILE A 553 14.27 11.53 3.27
N LEU A 554 13.99 12.33 4.29
CA LEU A 554 12.85 13.26 4.31
C LEU A 554 13.39 14.69 4.21
N SER A 555 12.93 15.42 3.20
CA SER A 555 13.20 16.85 3.03
C SER A 555 11.91 17.64 3.20
N VAL A 556 11.93 18.68 4.02
CA VAL A 556 10.79 19.57 4.24
C VAL A 556 11.24 21.02 4.12
N ASP A 557 10.66 21.72 3.15
CA ASP A 557 11.15 23.05 2.76
C ASP A 557 10.03 24.01 2.34
N GLY A 558 10.38 25.29 2.31
CA GLY A 558 9.49 26.39 1.97
C GLY A 558 8.48 26.70 3.07
N ARG A 559 7.29 27.16 2.66
CA ARG A 559 6.22 27.58 3.58
C ARG A 559 5.36 26.38 3.96
N LEU A 560 5.51 25.91 5.20
CA LEU A 560 4.78 24.76 5.73
C LEU A 560 3.82 25.17 6.84
N ASN A 561 2.58 24.69 6.80
CA ASN A 561 1.58 24.93 7.85
C ASN A 561 0.74 23.67 8.12
N GLY A 562 0.73 23.16 9.34
CA GLY A 562 -0.07 21.97 9.68
C GLY A 562 0.44 20.68 9.04
N VAL A 563 1.75 20.57 8.79
CA VAL A 563 2.42 19.31 8.43
C VAL A 563 2.76 18.58 9.73
N LYS A 564 2.37 17.31 9.87
CA LYS A 564 2.76 16.47 11.00
C LYS A 564 3.00 15.02 10.55
N PHE A 565 4.02 14.40 11.12
CA PHE A 565 4.32 12.97 11.00
C PHE A 565 4.16 12.32 12.36
N LEU A 566 3.46 11.19 12.42
CA LEU A 566 3.27 10.40 13.64
C LEU A 566 3.74 8.97 13.36
N GLY A 567 4.62 8.42 14.19
CA GLY A 567 5.21 7.08 13.94
C GLY A 567 6.03 7.05 12.66
N TYR A 568 6.99 7.97 12.52
CA TYR A 568 7.87 8.06 11.36
C TYR A 568 9.18 7.32 11.62
N SER A 569 9.46 6.32 10.80
CA SER A 569 10.62 5.44 10.91
C SER A 569 11.51 5.52 9.68
N THR A 570 12.83 5.38 9.88
CA THR A 570 13.81 5.25 8.80
C THR A 570 14.77 4.09 9.03
N VAL A 571 15.38 3.59 7.96
CA VAL A 571 16.41 2.53 8.00
C VAL A 571 17.57 2.95 7.07
N GLY A 572 18.81 2.80 7.54
CA GLY A 572 20.01 3.03 6.72
C GLY A 572 20.28 4.49 6.36
N THR A 573 19.80 5.46 7.15
CA THR A 573 19.91 6.89 6.85
C THR A 573 20.63 7.63 7.97
N ALA A 574 21.56 8.54 7.68
CA ALA A 574 22.22 9.33 8.72
C ALA A 574 21.28 10.40 9.33
N THR A 575 20.46 11.03 8.50
CA THR A 575 19.53 12.10 8.88
C THR A 575 18.10 11.73 8.53
N MET A 576 17.26 11.58 9.55
CA MET A 576 15.83 11.32 9.40
C MET A 576 15.10 12.53 8.82
N VAL A 577 15.46 13.76 9.23
CA VAL A 577 14.76 14.98 8.78
C VAL A 577 15.77 16.05 8.38
N HIS A 578 15.73 16.41 7.11
CA HIS A 578 16.38 17.59 6.56
C HIS A 578 15.34 18.70 6.40
N GLU A 579 15.50 19.80 7.12
CA GLU A 579 14.53 20.91 7.14
C GLU A 579 15.20 22.21 6.71
N LYS A 580 14.68 22.86 5.66
CA LYS A 580 15.11 24.19 5.19
C LYS A 580 16.63 24.28 4.96
N GLY A 581 17.23 23.27 4.33
CA GLY A 581 18.66 23.23 4.04
C GLY A 581 19.53 22.76 5.22
N ILE A 582 18.94 22.31 6.33
CA ILE A 582 19.66 21.92 7.55
C ILE A 582 19.34 20.46 7.90
N ASP A 583 20.39 19.67 8.17
CA ASP A 583 20.26 18.34 8.77
C ASP A 583 19.82 18.48 10.23
N LEU A 584 18.51 18.31 10.47
CA LEU A 584 17.88 18.67 11.74
C LEU A 584 17.83 17.51 12.72
N ILE A 585 17.37 16.34 12.26
CA ILE A 585 17.14 15.18 13.13
C ILE A 585 18.02 14.01 12.67
N PRO A 586 19.15 13.73 13.36
CA PRO A 586 19.98 12.56 13.07
C PRO A 586 19.26 11.27 13.51
N SER A 587 19.56 10.15 12.85
CA SER A 587 18.83 8.90 13.09
C SER A 587 19.29 8.16 14.34
N LYS A 588 20.61 8.00 14.55
CA LYS A 588 21.19 7.21 15.66
C LYS A 588 20.62 7.52 17.06
N PRO A 589 20.37 8.79 17.45
CA PRO A 589 19.74 9.08 18.75
C PRO A 589 18.29 8.60 18.88
N ASN A 590 17.62 8.22 17.79
CA ASN A 590 16.23 7.79 17.72
C ASN A 590 16.10 6.28 17.45
N ASN A 591 17.17 5.52 17.64
CA ASN A 591 17.20 4.08 17.41
C ASN A 591 16.11 3.36 18.21
N SER A 592 15.30 2.57 17.51
CA SER A 592 14.24 1.75 18.08
C SER A 592 14.62 0.27 18.04
N THR A 593 14.28 -0.45 16.97
CA THR A 593 14.59 -1.87 16.79
C THR A 593 15.67 -2.02 15.72
N LEU A 594 15.29 -2.28 14.47
CA LEU A 594 16.17 -2.06 13.32
C LEU A 594 16.07 -0.61 12.84
N ALA A 595 14.85 -0.08 12.78
CA ALA A 595 14.60 1.29 12.34
C ALA A 595 14.85 2.32 13.45
N ASP A 596 15.21 3.53 13.06
CA ASP A 596 15.15 4.72 13.89
C ASP A 596 13.72 5.29 13.82
N THR A 597 13.15 5.80 14.92
CA THR A 597 11.72 6.19 14.94
C THR A 597 11.42 7.46 15.73
N LEU A 598 10.70 8.39 15.10
CA LEU A 598 10.09 9.56 15.71
C LEU A 598 8.61 9.32 15.99
N ALA A 599 8.21 9.47 17.26
CA ALA A 599 6.80 9.38 17.63
C ALA A 599 5.97 10.53 17.01
N LEU A 600 6.53 11.73 16.98
CA LEU A 600 5.92 12.93 16.40
C LEU A 600 7.01 13.84 15.83
N TYR A 601 6.82 14.27 14.60
CA TYR A 601 7.56 15.37 14.00
C TYR A 601 6.61 16.43 13.45
N ARG A 602 6.96 17.70 13.67
CA ARG A 602 6.27 18.88 13.15
C ARG A 602 7.33 19.88 12.68
N PRO A 603 7.31 20.30 11.40
CA PRO A 603 8.22 21.34 10.94
C PRO A 603 8.05 22.63 11.73
N SER A 604 9.13 23.41 11.84
CA SER A 604 9.09 24.71 12.49
C SER A 604 8.11 25.64 11.76
N GLN A 605 7.14 26.17 12.50
CA GLN A 605 6.18 27.15 11.97
C GLN A 605 6.92 28.43 11.56
N GLN A 606 6.53 29.00 10.42
CA GLN A 606 6.87 30.39 10.05
C GLN A 606 5.78 31.34 10.52
#